data_AF-A0A8X6LPX9-F1
#
_entry.id   AF-A0A8X6LPX9-F1
#
_cell.length_a   1.000
_cell.length_b   1.000
_cell.length_c   1.000
_cell.angle_alpha   90.00
_cell.angle_beta   90.00
_cell.angle_gamma   90.00
#
_symmetry.space_group_name_H-M   'P 1'
#
loop_
_entity.id
_entity.type
_entity.pdbx_description
1 polymer ?
#
loop_
_entity_poly.entity_id
_entity_poly.type
_entity_poly.pdbx_seq_one_letter_code
_entity_poly.pdbx_strand_id
1 'polypeptide(L)'
;MTRDISSLPPKALKHIFYFLDVQNRLSASLVCKKWLQVADCPKLLCDVKIQFSREINEALKLFSRMTRRFQCLSFHKVVIRDPVVEFLLKYHNQFDNLSFTECKIDEGKFRPKMQGKILHFDNLKTLRVHNSNITFFFAPLRNVTELKLHMRSGLTDYVICELSKYLFRLEKLTLGTNVKCKEVLGKRLYGTEETIETNPSHEILSFVIIKRLMEKNRSTLTHINFARLRLSPPDVLTLSKIKGLNLRSVSFPFYYSTSYAKEFCINQFNLASINLSRSMHITNDTVCDICKCLPNLKELILCDSEIDWCIIEIFQLQNLVKLNLSSCFKITYLSYVMAISILKSFKLKYLYLEFAKISDQNLFELLQRNPNICCLNISGIRVSNETLNMICQKLTLLQCLILESCTAISDSGLTGELKNYSDSITPTPLSNLKYLKKLSLRGNYLITNRGCLKAIRFPELKILFLKDCHGLILMMDFLMELRIRNPCLHTFEKIVNEENKLKYKF
;
A
#
# COMPACT_ATOMS: atom_id res chain seq x y z
N MET A 1 9.67 16.39 42.37
CA MET A 1 8.26 16.53 41.93
C MET A 1 8.10 15.86 40.58
N THR A 2 7.66 14.61 40.56
CA THR A 2 7.21 13.94 39.34
C THR A 2 5.94 14.64 38.88
N ARG A 3 6.01 15.44 37.81
CA ARG A 3 4.81 16.02 37.19
C ARG A 3 3.98 14.85 36.66
N ASP A 4 2.92 14.50 37.37
CA ASP A 4 2.02 13.43 36.97
C ASP A 4 1.42 13.78 35.60
N ILE A 5 1.75 12.99 34.57
CA ILE A 5 1.27 13.20 33.20
C ILE A 5 -0.27 13.07 33.16
N SER A 6 -0.89 12.41 34.15
CA SER A 6 -2.34 12.36 34.32
C SER A 6 -2.97 13.74 34.59
N SER A 7 -2.19 14.71 35.09
CA SER A 7 -2.62 16.10 35.34
C SER A 7 -2.81 16.93 34.07
N LEU A 8 -2.25 16.52 32.92
CA LEU A 8 -2.33 17.28 31.67
C LEU A 8 -3.78 17.53 31.22
N PRO A 9 -4.13 18.73 30.73
CA PRO A 9 -5.47 19.01 30.23
C PRO A 9 -5.87 18.06 29.08
N PRO A 10 -7.15 17.70 28.92
CA PRO A 10 -7.62 16.82 27.83
C PRO A 10 -7.20 17.28 26.43
N LYS A 11 -7.13 18.59 26.19
CA LYS A 11 -6.65 19.17 24.92
C LYS A 11 -5.18 18.84 24.65
N ALA A 12 -4.32 18.91 25.67
CA ALA A 12 -2.90 18.56 25.57
C ALA A 12 -2.72 17.06 25.33
N LEU A 13 -3.41 16.22 26.10
CA LEU A 13 -3.41 14.76 25.89
C LEU A 13 -3.88 14.39 24.49
N LYS A 14 -4.94 15.03 23.98
CA LYS A 14 -5.43 14.79 22.61
C LYS A 14 -4.38 15.14 21.56
N HIS A 15 -3.66 16.24 21.75
CA HIS A 15 -2.57 16.64 20.87
C HIS A 15 -1.42 15.64 20.91
N ILE A 16 -1.02 15.17 22.11
CA ILE A 16 0.01 14.15 22.27
C ILE A 16 -0.42 12.84 21.59
N PHE A 17 -1.65 12.37 21.85
CA PHE A 17 -2.16 11.12 21.28
C PHE A 17 -2.28 11.18 19.75
N TYR A 18 -2.43 12.36 19.16
CA TYR A 18 -2.45 12.52 17.71
C TYR A 18 -1.14 12.04 17.05
N PHE A 19 -0.01 12.13 17.75
CA PHE A 19 1.29 11.65 17.26
C PHE A 19 1.53 10.16 17.54
N LEU A 20 0.72 9.53 18.39
CA LEU A 20 0.80 8.10 18.67
C LEU A 20 0.10 7.32 17.55
N ASP A 21 0.65 6.16 17.20
CA ASP A 21 -0.06 5.19 16.36
C ASP A 21 -1.24 4.53 17.10
N VAL A 22 -2.03 3.76 16.36
CA VAL A 22 -3.22 3.07 16.88
C VAL A 22 -2.92 2.22 18.11
N GLN A 23 -1.83 1.43 18.11
CA GLN A 23 -1.53 0.53 19.23
C GLN A 23 -1.09 1.29 20.47
N ASN A 24 -0.26 2.31 20.29
CA ASN A 24 0.19 3.17 21.39
C ASN A 24 -0.97 4.00 21.96
N ARG A 25 -1.91 4.46 21.13
CA ARG A 25 -3.16 5.07 21.62
C ARG A 25 -4.03 4.11 22.41
N LEU A 26 -4.17 2.87 21.96
CA LEU A 26 -4.93 1.84 22.70
C LEU A 26 -4.27 1.55 24.05
N SER A 27 -2.95 1.46 24.10
CA SER A 27 -2.19 1.27 25.35
C SER A 27 -2.34 2.47 26.28
N ALA A 28 -2.23 3.70 25.75
CA ALA A 28 -2.48 4.92 26.50
C ALA A 28 -3.92 4.96 27.07
N SER A 29 -4.90 4.44 26.34
CA SER A 29 -6.29 4.39 26.82
C SER A 29 -6.49 3.49 28.06
N LEU A 30 -5.53 2.63 28.38
CA LEU A 30 -5.58 1.74 29.55
C LEU A 30 -4.96 2.36 30.82
N VAL A 31 -4.33 3.54 30.72
CA VAL A 31 -3.64 4.18 31.85
C VAL A 31 -4.61 4.70 32.90
N CYS A 32 -5.64 5.45 32.51
CA CYS A 32 -6.69 5.94 33.42
C CYS A 32 -7.96 6.37 32.66
N LYS A 33 -9.06 6.59 33.39
CA LYS A 33 -10.37 7.00 32.81
C LYS A 33 -10.28 8.28 31.96
N LYS A 34 -9.45 9.24 32.36
CA LYS A 34 -9.25 10.50 31.61
C LYS A 34 -8.57 10.25 30.27
N TRP A 35 -7.55 9.40 30.24
CA TRP A 35 -6.85 9.05 29.00
C TRP A 35 -7.73 8.22 28.08
N LEU A 36 -8.54 7.31 28.65
CA LEU A 36 -9.58 6.58 27.93
C LEU A 36 -10.54 7.54 27.21
N GLN A 37 -11.12 8.50 27.93
CA GLN A 37 -12.03 9.50 27.35
C GLN A 37 -11.39 10.33 26.23
N VAL A 38 -10.11 10.70 26.38
CA VAL A 38 -9.38 11.44 25.35
C VAL A 38 -9.14 10.57 24.11
N ALA A 39 -8.68 9.34 24.31
CA ALA A 39 -8.40 8.37 23.24
C ALA A 39 -9.65 8.02 22.42
N ASP A 40 -10.82 8.05 23.07
CA ASP A 40 -12.11 7.75 22.44
C ASP A 40 -12.64 8.88 21.53
N CYS A 41 -11.90 9.99 21.40
CA CYS A 41 -12.26 11.09 20.49
C CYS A 41 -12.31 10.62 19.03
N PRO A 42 -13.35 10.99 18.24
CA PRO A 42 -13.46 10.58 16.83
C PRO A 42 -12.22 10.87 15.96
N LYS A 43 -11.53 12.00 16.22
CA LYS A 43 -10.30 12.36 15.48
C LYS A 43 -9.13 11.40 15.72
N LEU A 44 -9.10 10.68 16.84
CA LEU A 44 -8.06 9.70 17.19
C LEU A 44 -8.46 8.27 16.82
N LEU A 45 -9.74 8.03 16.58
CA LEU A 45 -10.29 6.75 16.15
C LEU A 45 -10.47 6.64 14.63
N CYS A 46 -10.27 7.71 13.86
CA CYS A 46 -10.56 7.75 12.42
C CYS A 46 -9.72 6.77 11.59
N ASP A 47 -8.53 6.40 12.06
CA ASP A 47 -7.62 5.44 11.44
C ASP A 47 -7.68 4.04 12.09
N VAL A 48 -8.51 3.86 13.12
CA VAL A 48 -8.74 2.56 13.76
C VAL A 48 -9.71 1.75 12.92
N LYS A 49 -9.21 0.71 12.27
CA LYS A 49 -9.98 -0.22 11.44
C LYS A 49 -10.49 -1.39 12.27
N ILE A 50 -11.80 -1.52 12.43
CA ILE A 50 -12.43 -2.69 13.03
C ILE A 50 -12.65 -3.74 11.95
N GLN A 51 -12.13 -4.95 12.18
CA GLN A 51 -12.30 -6.08 11.27
C GLN A 51 -13.17 -7.16 11.89
N PHE A 52 -14.30 -7.40 11.23
CA PHE A 52 -15.17 -8.53 11.50
C PHE A 52 -14.77 -9.71 10.63
N SER A 53 -14.52 -10.85 11.26
CA SER A 53 -14.22 -12.13 10.61
C SER A 53 -15.32 -13.16 10.89
N ARG A 54 -15.09 -14.43 10.54
CA ARG A 54 -16.02 -15.55 10.77
C ARG A 54 -16.64 -15.49 12.18
N GLU A 55 -17.95 -15.79 12.28
CA GLU A 55 -18.77 -15.75 13.51
C GLU A 55 -18.95 -14.34 14.13
N ILE A 56 -19.67 -13.48 13.41
CA ILE A 56 -19.77 -12.05 13.75
C ILE A 56 -20.78 -11.71 14.86
N ASN A 57 -21.75 -12.56 15.17
CA ASN A 57 -22.92 -12.17 15.97
C ASN A 57 -22.57 -11.62 17.37
N GLU A 58 -21.66 -12.28 18.10
CA GLU A 58 -21.21 -11.78 19.40
C GLU A 58 -20.38 -10.49 19.26
N ALA A 59 -19.59 -10.36 18.18
CA ALA A 59 -18.85 -9.14 17.89
C ALA A 59 -19.79 -7.95 17.59
N LEU A 60 -20.92 -8.18 16.92
CA LEU A 60 -21.95 -7.14 16.70
C LEU A 60 -22.60 -6.72 18.01
N LYS A 61 -22.93 -7.68 18.89
CA LYS A 61 -23.47 -7.40 20.23
C LYS A 61 -22.47 -6.60 21.05
N LEU A 62 -21.20 -6.99 21.06
CA LEU A 62 -20.12 -6.27 21.72
C LEU A 62 -20.00 -4.85 21.17
N PHE A 63 -19.95 -4.68 19.84
CA PHE A 63 -19.86 -3.38 19.20
C PHE A 63 -21.02 -2.48 19.59
N SER A 64 -22.25 -3.00 19.65
CA SER A 64 -23.42 -2.21 20.02
C SER A 64 -23.43 -1.73 21.48
N ARG A 65 -22.60 -2.32 22.34
CA ARG A 65 -22.36 -1.88 23.72
C ARG A 65 -21.18 -0.91 23.85
N MET A 66 -20.38 -0.74 22.80
CA MET A 66 -19.25 0.18 22.83
C MET A 66 -19.72 1.63 22.79
N THR A 67 -19.10 2.46 23.63
CA THR A 67 -19.27 3.92 23.59
C THR A 67 -18.46 4.57 22.46
N ARG A 68 -17.41 3.88 22.01
CA ARG A 68 -16.48 4.32 20.95
C ARG A 68 -17.16 4.34 19.59
N ARG A 69 -16.97 5.44 18.85
CA ARG A 69 -17.46 5.59 17.47
C ARG A 69 -16.34 5.36 16.46
N PHE A 70 -16.30 4.17 15.90
CA PHE A 70 -15.38 3.81 14.82
C PHE A 70 -15.94 4.20 13.45
N GLN A 71 -15.11 4.80 12.61
CA GLN A 71 -15.47 5.26 11.27
C GLN A 71 -15.01 4.28 10.17
N CYS A 72 -14.07 3.39 10.50
CA CYS A 72 -13.48 2.44 9.55
C CYS A 72 -13.89 1.00 9.88
N LEU A 73 -14.73 0.40 9.04
CA LEU A 73 -15.16 -0.98 9.18
C LEU A 73 -14.68 -1.88 8.02
N SER A 74 -14.48 -3.14 8.36
CA SER A 74 -14.17 -4.18 7.39
C SER A 74 -14.79 -5.52 7.73
N PHE A 75 -15.30 -6.19 6.71
CA PHE A 75 -15.86 -7.52 6.80
C PHE A 75 -15.00 -8.46 5.94
N HIS A 76 -14.50 -9.53 6.53
CA HIS A 76 -13.64 -10.51 5.87
C HIS A 76 -14.20 -11.92 6.01
N LYS A 77 -14.55 -12.56 4.89
CA LYS A 77 -15.11 -13.92 4.85
C LYS A 77 -16.38 -14.06 5.71
N VAL A 78 -17.21 -13.03 5.74
CA VAL A 78 -18.49 -12.99 6.48
C VAL A 78 -19.65 -13.31 5.54
N VAL A 79 -20.64 -14.06 6.04
CA VAL A 79 -21.94 -14.21 5.37
C VAL A 79 -22.87 -13.12 5.89
N ILE A 80 -23.27 -12.21 5.01
CA ILE A 80 -24.16 -11.09 5.32
C ILE A 80 -25.59 -11.65 5.41
N ARG A 81 -26.06 -11.80 6.64
CA ARG A 81 -27.42 -12.20 7.03
C ARG A 81 -28.05 -11.09 7.89
N ASP A 82 -29.30 -11.27 8.30
CA ASP A 82 -30.09 -10.30 9.06
C ASP A 82 -29.35 -9.53 10.16
N PRO A 83 -28.56 -10.14 11.07
CA PRO A 83 -27.87 -9.39 12.12
C PRO A 83 -26.88 -8.35 11.58
N VAL A 84 -26.21 -8.66 10.47
CA VAL A 84 -25.28 -7.75 9.80
C VAL A 84 -26.04 -6.63 9.10
N VAL A 85 -27.19 -6.94 8.50
CA VAL A 85 -28.04 -5.94 7.84
C VAL A 85 -28.61 -4.97 8.85
N GLU A 86 -29.16 -5.47 9.95
CA GLU A 86 -29.69 -4.65 11.05
C GLU A 86 -28.61 -3.78 11.67
N PHE A 87 -27.40 -4.33 11.82
CA PHE A 87 -26.24 -3.57 12.26
C PHE A 87 -25.92 -2.42 11.28
N LEU A 88 -25.87 -2.67 9.98
CA LEU A 88 -25.58 -1.63 9.00
C LEU A 88 -26.70 -0.59 8.92
N LEU A 89 -27.97 -1.00 9.02
CA LEU A 89 -29.12 -0.09 9.11
C LEU A 89 -29.09 0.77 10.38
N LYS A 90 -28.49 0.29 11.47
CA LYS A 90 -28.36 1.07 12.69
C LYS A 90 -27.22 2.08 12.65
N TYR A 91 -26.12 1.75 11.97
CA TYR A 91 -24.86 2.51 12.06
C TYR A 91 -24.36 3.10 10.72
N HIS A 92 -25.10 3.00 9.61
CA HIS A 92 -24.66 3.39 8.27
C HIS A 92 -24.06 4.81 8.20
N ASN A 93 -24.64 5.77 8.91
CA ASN A 93 -24.19 7.16 8.92
C ASN A 93 -22.93 7.41 9.75
N GLN A 94 -22.39 6.41 10.46
CA GLN A 94 -21.17 6.58 11.25
C GLN A 94 -19.89 6.36 10.44
N PHE A 95 -19.99 5.68 9.28
CA PHE A 95 -18.82 5.13 8.61
C PHE A 95 -18.31 6.02 7.48
N ASP A 96 -17.04 6.41 7.58
CA ASP A 96 -16.30 7.07 6.50
C ASP A 96 -15.74 6.01 5.52
N ASN A 97 -15.34 4.85 6.04
CA ASN A 97 -14.68 3.81 5.28
C ASN A 97 -15.33 2.45 5.52
N LEU A 98 -15.75 1.79 4.44
CA LEU A 98 -16.38 0.49 4.50
C LEU A 98 -15.69 -0.47 3.52
N SER A 99 -15.41 -1.69 3.97
CA SER A 99 -14.79 -2.71 3.12
C SER A 99 -15.34 -4.11 3.30
N PHE A 100 -15.51 -4.82 2.18
CA PHE A 100 -15.97 -6.20 2.12
C PHE A 100 -14.97 -7.03 1.34
N THR A 101 -14.50 -8.11 1.94
CA THR A 101 -13.52 -9.01 1.33
C THR A 101 -14.03 -10.43 1.44
N GLU A 102 -14.24 -11.09 0.30
CA GLU A 102 -14.71 -12.49 0.22
C GLU A 102 -16.00 -12.73 1.02
N CYS A 103 -16.88 -11.73 1.07
CA CYS A 103 -18.16 -11.82 1.76
C CYS A 103 -19.25 -12.34 0.81
N LYS A 104 -20.16 -13.14 1.37
CA LYS A 104 -21.31 -13.67 0.64
C LYS A 104 -22.59 -13.04 1.16
N ILE A 105 -23.56 -12.81 0.28
CA ILE A 105 -24.89 -12.32 0.67
C ILE A 105 -25.86 -13.48 0.61
N ASP A 106 -26.70 -13.60 1.63
CA ASP A 106 -27.87 -14.48 1.62
C ASP A 106 -29.05 -13.73 0.96
N GLU A 107 -29.10 -13.75 -0.39
CA GLU A 107 -30.01 -12.89 -1.17
C GLU A 107 -31.49 -13.10 -0.82
N GLY A 108 -31.90 -14.33 -0.47
CA GLY A 108 -33.28 -14.69 -0.15
C GLY A 108 -33.83 -14.02 1.10
N LYS A 109 -32.97 -13.64 2.05
CA LYS A 109 -33.34 -12.91 3.28
C LYS A 109 -33.02 -11.42 3.19
N PHE A 110 -32.06 -11.08 2.34
CA PHE A 110 -31.52 -9.74 2.21
C PHE A 110 -32.47 -8.77 1.48
N ARG A 111 -33.00 -9.14 0.30
CA ARG A 111 -33.86 -8.26 -0.51
C ARG A 111 -35.23 -7.94 0.11
N PRO A 112 -35.96 -8.90 0.73
CA PRO A 112 -37.30 -8.63 1.28
C PRO A 112 -37.27 -7.62 2.45
N LYS A 113 -36.23 -7.64 3.29
CA LYS A 113 -36.10 -6.71 4.43
C LYS A 113 -35.61 -5.31 4.03
N MET A 114 -35.06 -5.17 2.83
CA MET A 114 -34.60 -3.88 2.26
C MET A 114 -35.68 -3.18 1.43
N GLN A 115 -36.74 -3.87 1.01
CA GLN A 115 -37.88 -3.23 0.34
C GLN A 115 -38.46 -2.13 1.26
N GLY A 116 -38.30 -0.87 0.84
CA GLY A 116 -38.75 0.32 1.56
C GLY A 116 -37.74 0.99 2.52
N LYS A 117 -36.57 0.38 2.78
CA LYS A 117 -35.51 0.97 3.64
C LYS A 117 -34.24 1.20 2.84
N ILE A 118 -34.03 2.44 2.39
CA ILE A 118 -32.82 2.83 1.64
C ILE A 118 -31.68 3.08 2.62
N LEU A 119 -30.54 2.41 2.44
CA LEU A 119 -29.32 2.74 3.18
C LEU A 119 -28.70 4.03 2.65
N HIS A 120 -28.83 5.11 3.40
CA HIS A 120 -28.17 6.35 3.06
C HIS A 120 -26.77 6.37 3.67
N PHE A 121 -25.73 6.16 2.87
CA PHE A 121 -24.35 6.21 3.36
C PHE A 121 -23.81 7.65 3.27
N ASP A 122 -24.44 8.58 3.99
CA ASP A 122 -24.18 10.02 3.81
C ASP A 122 -22.74 10.42 4.16
N ASN A 123 -22.11 9.76 5.13
CA ASN A 123 -20.73 10.06 5.53
C ASN A 123 -19.67 9.22 4.82
N LEU A 124 -20.08 8.23 4.01
CA LEU A 124 -19.16 7.28 3.41
C LEU A 124 -18.32 7.96 2.32
N LYS A 125 -17.00 7.95 2.53
CA LYS A 125 -16.00 8.50 1.61
C LYS A 125 -15.33 7.39 0.81
N THR A 126 -15.11 6.23 1.42
CA THR A 126 -14.40 5.12 0.79
C THR A 126 -15.18 3.81 0.86
N LEU A 127 -15.44 3.22 -0.31
CA LEU A 127 -16.02 1.89 -0.44
C LEU A 127 -15.04 0.95 -1.12
N ARG A 128 -14.73 -0.18 -0.48
CA ARG A 128 -13.89 -1.24 -1.04
C ARG A 128 -14.64 -2.56 -1.07
N VAL A 129 -14.74 -3.17 -2.24
CA VAL A 129 -15.38 -4.47 -2.41
C VAL A 129 -14.40 -5.37 -3.14
N HIS A 130 -14.03 -6.48 -2.51
CA HIS A 130 -13.12 -7.49 -3.05
C HIS A 130 -13.79 -8.86 -3.04
N ASN A 131 -14.01 -9.46 -4.21
CA ASN A 131 -14.66 -10.75 -4.41
C ASN A 131 -15.92 -10.94 -3.52
N SER A 132 -16.78 -9.92 -3.46
CA SER A 132 -18.01 -9.93 -2.66
C SER A 132 -19.15 -9.41 -3.52
N ASN A 133 -20.37 -9.88 -3.27
CA ASN A 133 -21.55 -9.40 -3.99
C ASN A 133 -21.80 -7.93 -3.64
N ILE A 134 -21.93 -7.09 -4.67
CA ILE A 134 -22.01 -5.63 -4.57
C ILE A 134 -23.44 -5.09 -4.68
N THR A 135 -24.41 -5.93 -5.05
CA THR A 135 -25.81 -5.53 -5.26
C THR A 135 -26.45 -4.86 -4.04
N PHE A 136 -25.91 -5.13 -2.85
CA PHE A 136 -26.27 -4.44 -1.61
C PHE A 136 -25.98 -2.92 -1.61
N PHE A 137 -25.01 -2.45 -2.39
CA PHE A 137 -24.58 -1.05 -2.43
C PHE A 137 -25.28 -0.21 -3.50
N PHE A 138 -26.40 -0.68 -4.07
CA PHE A 138 -27.25 0.14 -4.96
C PHE A 138 -28.08 1.14 -4.16
N ALA A 139 -27.40 1.91 -3.32
CA ALA A 139 -27.95 2.94 -2.47
C ALA A 139 -27.22 4.27 -2.74
N PRO A 140 -27.75 5.41 -2.28
CA PRO A 140 -27.12 6.71 -2.53
C PRO A 140 -25.72 6.83 -1.91
N LEU A 141 -24.68 6.73 -2.75
CA LEU A 141 -23.25 6.86 -2.41
C LEU A 141 -22.69 8.28 -2.71
N ARG A 142 -23.46 9.32 -2.36
CA ARG A 142 -23.23 10.70 -2.86
C ARG A 142 -21.89 11.32 -2.48
N ASN A 143 -21.32 10.94 -1.34
CA ASN A 143 -20.07 11.50 -0.81
C ASN A 143 -18.87 10.57 -0.98
N VAL A 144 -19.03 9.44 -1.70
CA VAL A 144 -17.91 8.53 -1.96
C VAL A 144 -16.92 9.18 -2.92
N THR A 145 -15.69 9.37 -2.45
CA THR A 145 -14.56 9.89 -3.23
C THR A 145 -13.58 8.79 -3.64
N GLU A 146 -13.54 7.65 -2.95
CA GLU A 146 -12.70 6.50 -3.30
C GLU A 146 -13.55 5.23 -3.46
N LEU A 147 -13.58 4.68 -4.67
CA LEU A 147 -14.23 3.41 -4.98
C LEU A 147 -13.19 2.39 -5.44
N LYS A 148 -13.15 1.23 -4.77
CA LYS A 148 -12.27 0.12 -5.15
C LYS A 148 -13.06 -1.16 -5.34
N LEU A 149 -13.22 -1.59 -6.58
CA LEU A 149 -13.93 -2.81 -6.95
C LEU A 149 -12.94 -3.80 -7.56
N HIS A 150 -12.81 -4.96 -6.93
CA HIS A 150 -12.01 -6.04 -7.47
C HIS A 150 -12.76 -7.37 -7.38
N MET A 151 -13.23 -7.88 -8.51
CA MET A 151 -14.06 -9.08 -8.57
C MET A 151 -13.44 -10.12 -9.50
N ARG A 152 -13.27 -11.36 -9.04
CA ARG A 152 -12.88 -12.48 -9.92
C ARG A 152 -13.90 -12.68 -11.05
N SER A 153 -15.19 -12.55 -10.74
CA SER A 153 -16.33 -12.60 -11.66
C SER A 153 -17.45 -11.67 -11.15
N GLY A 154 -18.33 -11.22 -12.04
CA GLY A 154 -19.52 -10.43 -11.66
C GLY A 154 -19.33 -8.92 -11.55
N LEU A 155 -18.16 -8.37 -11.90
CA LEU A 155 -18.06 -6.95 -12.24
C LEU A 155 -18.57 -6.76 -13.67
N THR A 156 -19.72 -6.11 -13.83
CA THR A 156 -20.47 -6.03 -15.09
C THR A 156 -20.94 -4.60 -15.38
N ASP A 157 -21.44 -4.36 -16.58
CA ASP A 157 -22.00 -3.09 -17.01
C ASP A 157 -23.16 -2.67 -16.12
N TYR A 158 -24.05 -3.62 -15.78
CA TYR A 158 -25.16 -3.37 -14.85
C TYR A 158 -24.66 -2.84 -13.51
N VAL A 159 -23.66 -3.49 -12.91
CA VAL A 159 -23.09 -3.07 -11.62
C VAL A 159 -22.52 -1.66 -11.68
N ILE A 160 -21.73 -1.35 -12.72
CA ILE A 160 -21.13 -0.02 -12.85
C ILE A 160 -22.21 1.02 -13.13
N CYS A 161 -23.20 0.71 -13.98
CA CYS A 161 -24.29 1.63 -14.30
C CYS A 161 -25.11 1.98 -13.06
N GLU A 162 -25.51 0.97 -12.26
CA GLU A 162 -26.25 1.18 -11.01
C GLU A 162 -25.47 2.04 -10.01
N LEU A 163 -24.18 1.74 -9.80
CA LEU A 163 -23.34 2.55 -8.90
C LEU A 163 -23.15 3.97 -9.44
N SER A 164 -22.98 4.10 -10.76
CA SER A 164 -22.75 5.40 -11.39
C SER A 164 -23.89 6.38 -11.17
N LYS A 165 -25.13 5.90 -10.96
CA LYS A 165 -26.31 6.75 -10.65
C LYS A 165 -26.07 7.65 -9.44
N TYR A 166 -25.21 7.24 -8.50
CA TYR A 166 -24.98 7.95 -7.25
C TYR A 166 -23.58 8.56 -7.08
N LEU A 167 -22.62 8.22 -7.94
CA LEU A 167 -21.22 8.62 -7.83
C LEU A 167 -20.93 9.89 -8.65
N PHE A 168 -20.92 11.05 -7.98
CA PHE A 168 -20.71 12.37 -8.61
C PHE A 168 -19.45 13.12 -8.12
N ARG A 169 -18.76 12.58 -7.10
CA ARG A 169 -17.59 13.21 -6.46
C ARG A 169 -16.39 12.28 -6.43
N LEU A 170 -16.32 11.34 -7.38
CA LEU A 170 -15.29 10.32 -7.34
C LEU A 170 -13.93 10.93 -7.68
N GLU A 171 -12.98 10.77 -6.77
CA GLU A 171 -11.58 11.23 -6.93
C GLU A 171 -10.64 10.08 -7.28
N LYS A 172 -10.92 8.88 -6.75
CA LYS A 172 -10.09 7.69 -6.91
C LYS A 172 -10.93 6.49 -7.31
N LEU A 173 -10.58 5.89 -8.44
CA LEU A 173 -11.26 4.73 -8.99
C LEU A 173 -10.29 3.57 -9.15
N THR A 174 -10.57 2.43 -8.53
CA THR A 174 -9.87 1.17 -8.80
C THR A 174 -10.86 0.15 -9.29
N LEU A 175 -10.62 -0.41 -10.47
CA LEU A 175 -11.41 -1.48 -11.05
C LEU A 175 -10.48 -2.65 -11.38
N GLY A 176 -10.92 -3.87 -11.11
CA GLY A 176 -10.16 -5.08 -11.42
C GLY A 176 -11.06 -6.28 -11.60
N THR A 177 -10.81 -7.05 -12.65
CA THR A 177 -11.51 -8.30 -12.93
C THR A 177 -10.63 -9.28 -13.71
N ASN A 178 -10.86 -10.57 -13.52
CA ASN A 178 -10.13 -11.61 -14.27
C ASN A 178 -10.73 -11.83 -15.68
N VAL A 179 -11.96 -11.36 -15.89
CA VAL A 179 -12.65 -11.45 -17.19
C VAL A 179 -12.11 -10.36 -18.10
N LYS A 180 -11.79 -10.70 -19.36
CA LYS A 180 -11.40 -9.70 -20.36
C LYS A 180 -12.56 -8.71 -20.53
N CYS A 181 -12.27 -7.41 -20.50
CA CYS A 181 -13.21 -6.42 -21.01
C CYS A 181 -13.42 -6.77 -22.50
N LYS A 182 -14.66 -7.13 -22.88
CA LYS A 182 -14.93 -7.63 -24.24
C LYS A 182 -15.01 -6.42 -25.19
N GLU A 183 -13.87 -6.09 -25.77
CA GLU A 183 -13.60 -4.93 -26.64
C GLU A 183 -14.59 -4.78 -27.80
N VAL A 184 -14.92 -5.87 -28.49
CA VAL A 184 -15.73 -5.87 -29.73
C VAL A 184 -17.24 -5.92 -29.45
N LEU A 185 -17.66 -6.16 -28.21
CA LEU A 185 -19.07 -6.35 -27.90
C LEU A 185 -19.81 -5.06 -27.57
N GLY A 186 -19.15 -3.96 -27.20
CA GLY A 186 -19.86 -2.72 -26.84
C GLY A 186 -20.74 -2.18 -27.99
N LYS A 187 -20.22 -2.12 -29.22
CA LYS A 187 -20.97 -1.67 -30.40
C LYS A 187 -21.95 -2.72 -30.97
N ARG A 188 -21.72 -4.00 -30.67
CA ARG A 188 -22.58 -5.12 -31.14
C ARG A 188 -23.71 -5.44 -30.17
N LEU A 189 -23.50 -5.25 -28.87
CA LEU A 189 -24.50 -5.44 -27.82
C LEU A 189 -25.40 -4.22 -27.65
N TYR A 190 -24.81 -3.02 -27.70
CA TYR A 190 -25.54 -1.76 -27.58
C TYR A 190 -25.57 -1.13 -28.96
N GLY A 191 -26.53 -1.54 -29.79
CA GLY A 191 -26.77 -1.00 -31.13
C GLY A 191 -27.14 0.49 -31.11
N THR A 192 -27.62 1.02 -32.23
CA THR A 192 -28.00 2.43 -32.35
C THR A 192 -29.26 2.82 -31.57
N GLU A 193 -30.12 1.85 -31.24
CA GLU A 193 -31.44 2.09 -30.62
C GLU A 193 -31.52 1.70 -29.13
N GLU A 194 -30.82 0.65 -28.68
CA GLU A 194 -30.70 0.30 -27.26
C GLU A 194 -29.44 0.92 -26.64
N THR A 195 -29.65 1.87 -25.73
CA THR A 195 -28.53 2.47 -24.99
C THR A 195 -28.13 1.57 -23.81
N ILE A 196 -26.84 1.53 -23.49
CA ILE A 196 -26.31 0.87 -22.28
C ILE A 196 -26.96 1.37 -20.97
N GLU A 197 -27.66 2.51 -20.98
CA GLU A 197 -28.40 3.04 -19.83
C GLU A 197 -29.76 2.37 -19.64
N THR A 198 -30.43 1.98 -20.74
CA THR A 198 -31.74 1.34 -20.70
C THR A 198 -31.63 -0.16 -20.46
N ASN A 199 -30.55 -0.79 -20.93
CA ASN A 199 -30.37 -2.25 -20.83
C ASN A 199 -28.89 -2.66 -20.64
N PRO A 200 -28.25 -2.33 -19.50
CA PRO A 200 -26.85 -2.69 -19.28
C PRO A 200 -26.66 -4.20 -19.09
N SER A 201 -25.59 -4.77 -19.65
CA SER A 201 -25.30 -6.20 -19.55
C SER A 201 -25.01 -6.66 -18.12
N HIS A 202 -25.61 -7.79 -17.74
CA HIS A 202 -25.36 -8.50 -16.49
C HIS A 202 -24.18 -9.50 -16.56
N GLU A 203 -23.51 -9.61 -17.71
CA GLU A 203 -22.50 -10.65 -17.93
C GLU A 203 -21.11 -10.10 -18.24
N ILE A 204 -21.03 -8.90 -18.82
CA ILE A 204 -19.77 -8.32 -19.30
C ILE A 204 -19.49 -6.98 -18.65
N LEU A 205 -18.20 -6.60 -18.60
CA LEU A 205 -17.76 -5.24 -18.36
C LEU A 205 -17.17 -4.68 -19.66
N SER A 206 -17.84 -3.72 -20.27
CA SER A 206 -17.44 -3.06 -21.50
C SER A 206 -16.57 -1.82 -21.23
N PHE A 207 -15.76 -1.44 -22.20
CA PHE A 207 -15.01 -0.19 -22.15
C PHE A 207 -15.94 1.05 -22.08
N VAL A 208 -17.10 0.97 -22.74
CA VAL A 208 -18.07 2.06 -22.84
C VAL A 208 -18.54 2.53 -21.45
N ILE A 209 -18.88 1.60 -20.56
CA ILE A 209 -19.34 1.98 -19.21
C ILE A 209 -18.23 2.58 -18.36
N ILE A 210 -16.98 2.09 -18.53
CA ILE A 210 -15.81 2.61 -17.83
C ILE A 210 -15.54 4.05 -18.27
N LYS A 211 -15.56 4.31 -19.58
CA LYS A 211 -15.40 5.65 -20.16
C LYS A 211 -16.47 6.60 -19.64
N ARG A 212 -17.75 6.19 -19.66
CA ARG A 212 -18.87 7.00 -19.14
C ARG A 212 -18.73 7.34 -17.67
N LEU A 213 -18.33 6.38 -16.82
CA LEU A 213 -18.09 6.63 -15.40
C LEU A 213 -16.99 7.68 -15.19
N MET A 214 -15.92 7.62 -16.00
CA MET A 214 -14.84 8.60 -15.97
C MET A 214 -15.28 9.97 -16.48
N GLU A 215 -16.03 10.04 -17.58
CA GLU A 215 -16.60 11.29 -18.11
C GLU A 215 -17.51 11.96 -17.09
N LYS A 216 -18.35 11.19 -16.40
CA LYS A 216 -19.23 11.69 -15.33
C LYS A 216 -18.46 12.33 -14.17
N ASN A 217 -17.26 11.83 -13.87
CA ASN A 217 -16.42 12.30 -12.76
C ASN A 217 -15.17 13.06 -13.23
N ARG A 218 -15.13 13.52 -14.50
CA ARG A 218 -13.91 14.04 -15.13
C ARG A 218 -13.23 15.19 -14.39
N SER A 219 -14.02 16.05 -13.73
CA SER A 219 -13.52 17.21 -12.99
C SER A 219 -12.96 16.88 -11.60
N THR A 220 -13.37 15.75 -11.00
CA THR A 220 -12.93 15.33 -9.66
C THR A 220 -11.95 14.17 -9.70
N LEU A 221 -12.01 13.33 -10.73
CA LEU A 221 -11.24 12.10 -10.83
C LEU A 221 -9.76 12.42 -11.09
N THR A 222 -8.92 12.05 -10.12
CA THR A 222 -7.47 12.32 -10.15
C THR A 222 -6.64 11.05 -10.09
N HIS A 223 -7.20 9.92 -9.64
CA HIS A 223 -6.45 8.67 -9.52
C HIS A 223 -7.23 7.52 -10.15
N ILE A 224 -6.56 6.76 -11.03
CA ILE A 224 -7.11 5.50 -11.56
C ILE A 224 -6.15 4.35 -11.33
N ASN A 225 -6.70 3.20 -10.97
CA ASN A 225 -5.97 1.93 -10.94
C ASN A 225 -6.76 0.87 -11.70
N PHE A 226 -6.30 0.60 -12.91
CA PHE A 226 -6.78 -0.39 -13.85
C PHE A 226 -5.71 -1.44 -14.14
N ALA A 227 -4.72 -1.63 -13.24
CA ALA A 227 -3.66 -2.62 -13.37
C ALA A 227 -4.19 -4.07 -13.54
N ARG A 228 -5.43 -4.29 -13.10
CA ARG A 228 -6.14 -5.57 -13.18
C ARG A 228 -7.35 -5.52 -14.11
N LEU A 229 -7.44 -4.51 -14.98
CA LEU A 229 -8.31 -4.53 -16.14
C LEU A 229 -7.48 -4.88 -17.37
N ARG A 230 -8.05 -5.70 -18.24
CA ARG A 230 -7.48 -6.01 -19.54
C ARG A 230 -8.05 -5.04 -20.57
N LEU A 231 -7.59 -3.79 -20.52
CA LEU A 231 -7.91 -2.76 -21.52
C LEU A 231 -6.98 -2.86 -22.72
N SER A 232 -7.47 -2.57 -23.91
CA SER A 232 -6.62 -2.49 -25.09
C SER A 232 -5.86 -1.15 -25.13
N PRO A 233 -4.72 -1.06 -25.83
CA PRO A 233 -3.99 0.20 -25.94
C PRO A 233 -4.83 1.37 -26.54
N PRO A 234 -5.68 1.16 -27.58
CA PRO A 234 -6.61 2.19 -28.04
C PRO A 234 -7.60 2.67 -26.99
N ASP A 235 -8.11 1.77 -26.13
CA ASP A 235 -9.00 2.12 -25.02
C ASP A 235 -8.29 3.05 -24.02
N VAL A 236 -7.07 2.69 -23.61
CA VAL A 236 -6.23 3.48 -22.70
C VAL A 236 -5.98 4.88 -23.28
N LEU A 237 -5.65 4.96 -24.57
CA LEU A 237 -5.47 6.23 -25.27
C LEU A 237 -6.76 7.05 -25.28
N THR A 238 -7.90 6.41 -25.54
CA THR A 238 -9.21 7.07 -25.54
C THR A 238 -9.55 7.66 -24.17
N LEU A 239 -9.21 6.97 -23.07
CA LEU A 239 -9.39 7.51 -21.71
C LEU A 239 -8.54 8.75 -21.45
N SER A 240 -7.31 8.77 -21.96
CA SER A 240 -6.41 9.93 -21.79
C SER A 240 -6.94 11.21 -22.43
N LYS A 241 -7.77 11.07 -23.47
CA LYS A 241 -8.33 12.17 -24.27
C LYS A 241 -9.69 12.68 -23.75
N ILE A 242 -10.18 12.18 -22.61
CA ILE A 242 -11.43 12.67 -22.01
C ILE A 242 -11.25 14.15 -21.65
N LYS A 243 -12.01 15.03 -22.33
CA LYS A 243 -11.92 16.49 -22.13
C LYS A 243 -12.18 16.86 -20.67
N GLY A 244 -11.28 17.60 -20.05
CA GLY A 244 -11.41 18.06 -18.66
C GLY A 244 -10.96 17.04 -17.61
N LEU A 245 -10.51 15.85 -18.01
CA LEU A 245 -9.87 14.90 -17.12
C LEU A 245 -8.44 15.35 -16.80
N ASN A 246 -8.07 15.36 -15.51
CA ASN A 246 -6.75 15.80 -15.05
C ASN A 246 -6.18 14.82 -14.01
N LEU A 247 -5.65 13.70 -14.49
CA LEU A 247 -5.11 12.65 -13.64
C LEU A 247 -3.78 13.05 -13.01
N ARG A 248 -3.60 12.63 -11.75
CA ARG A 248 -2.38 12.78 -10.94
C ARG A 248 -1.69 11.46 -10.68
N SER A 249 -2.43 10.35 -10.68
CA SER A 249 -1.86 9.02 -10.48
C SER A 249 -2.55 7.99 -11.35
N VAL A 250 -1.74 7.14 -11.96
CA VAL A 250 -2.24 6.05 -12.79
C VAL A 250 -1.53 4.74 -12.52
N SER A 251 -2.30 3.67 -12.58
CA SER A 251 -1.76 2.32 -12.66
C SER A 251 -2.54 1.54 -13.70
N PHE A 252 -1.88 1.14 -14.77
CA PHE A 252 -2.46 0.32 -15.81
C PHE A 252 -1.34 -0.42 -16.55
N PRO A 253 -1.65 -1.57 -17.14
CA PRO A 253 -0.66 -2.31 -17.89
C PRO A 253 -0.52 -1.71 -19.30
N PHE A 254 0.69 -1.40 -19.72
CA PHE A 254 1.01 -1.17 -21.12
C PHE A 254 1.52 -2.49 -21.70
N TYR A 255 0.91 -2.95 -22.78
CA TYR A 255 1.19 -4.29 -23.28
C TYR A 255 2.03 -4.33 -24.57
N TYR A 256 2.02 -3.31 -25.43
CA TYR A 256 2.53 -3.50 -26.79
C TYR A 256 3.19 -2.31 -27.51
N SER A 257 3.13 -1.05 -27.04
CA SER A 257 3.79 0.03 -27.78
C SER A 257 4.19 1.25 -26.95
N THR A 258 5.40 1.74 -27.23
CA THR A 258 5.99 3.02 -26.79
C THR A 258 5.07 4.21 -27.11
N SER A 259 4.44 4.20 -28.30
CA SER A 259 3.64 5.33 -28.79
C SER A 259 2.42 5.62 -27.93
N TYR A 260 1.75 4.60 -27.40
CA TYR A 260 0.57 4.79 -26.55
C TYR A 260 0.93 5.37 -25.18
N ALA A 261 2.05 4.96 -24.60
CA ALA A 261 2.52 5.50 -23.32
C ALA A 261 2.89 6.97 -23.44
N LYS A 262 3.65 7.31 -24.48
CA LYS A 262 4.01 8.69 -24.79
C LYS A 262 2.77 9.56 -24.98
N GLU A 263 1.88 9.16 -25.89
CA GLU A 263 0.66 9.90 -26.20
C GLU A 263 -0.26 10.03 -24.98
N PHE A 264 -0.37 8.99 -24.15
CA PHE A 264 -1.10 9.07 -22.88
C PHE A 264 -0.50 10.15 -21.97
N CYS A 265 0.83 10.16 -21.81
CA CYS A 265 1.53 11.12 -20.97
C CYS A 265 1.42 12.56 -21.50
N ILE A 266 1.38 12.75 -22.82
CA ILE A 266 1.14 14.06 -23.45
C ILE A 266 -0.28 14.55 -23.09
N ASN A 267 -1.29 13.69 -23.25
CA ASN A 267 -2.67 14.05 -22.94
C ASN A 267 -2.91 14.25 -21.43
N GLN A 268 -2.12 13.59 -20.57
CA GLN A 268 -2.19 13.65 -19.11
C GLN A 268 -0.86 14.13 -18.51
N PHE A 269 -0.35 15.27 -18.98
CA PHE A 269 0.97 15.83 -18.60
C PHE A 269 1.13 16.19 -17.10
N ASN A 270 0.02 16.22 -16.37
CA ASN A 270 -0.06 16.60 -14.95
C ASN A 270 0.15 15.42 -13.98
N LEU A 271 0.46 14.23 -14.51
CA LEU A 271 0.71 13.03 -13.73
C LEU A 271 1.91 13.20 -12.79
N ALA A 272 1.72 12.79 -11.55
CA ALA A 272 2.74 12.75 -10.52
C ALA A 272 3.13 11.32 -10.12
N SER A 273 2.32 10.31 -10.47
CA SER A 273 2.55 8.92 -10.09
C SER A 273 2.16 7.98 -11.22
N ILE A 274 3.09 7.12 -11.62
CA ILE A 274 2.88 6.08 -12.63
C ILE A 274 3.33 4.73 -12.07
N ASN A 275 2.46 3.73 -12.17
CA ASN A 275 2.76 2.35 -11.83
C ASN A 275 2.58 1.40 -13.02
N LEU A 276 3.70 0.82 -13.45
CA LEU A 276 3.86 -0.07 -14.61
C LEU A 276 4.21 -1.51 -14.21
N SER A 277 4.13 -1.89 -12.93
CA SER A 277 4.50 -3.23 -12.42
C SER A 277 3.74 -4.42 -13.04
N ARG A 278 2.70 -4.17 -13.85
CA ARG A 278 1.93 -5.21 -14.56
C ARG A 278 1.96 -5.04 -16.07
N SER A 279 2.77 -4.11 -16.56
CA SER A 279 3.01 -3.89 -17.98
C SER A 279 3.90 -4.99 -18.52
N MET A 280 3.68 -5.40 -19.77
CA MET A 280 4.53 -6.34 -20.49
C MET A 280 5.27 -5.58 -21.57
N HIS A 281 6.52 -5.96 -21.86
CA HIS A 281 7.32 -5.36 -22.93
C HIS A 281 7.56 -3.84 -22.80
N ILE A 282 7.69 -3.31 -21.57
CA ILE A 282 8.20 -1.95 -21.37
C ILE A 282 9.65 -1.89 -21.85
N THR A 283 9.91 -1.03 -22.84
CA THR A 283 11.25 -0.80 -23.40
C THR A 283 11.93 0.40 -22.76
N ASN A 284 13.25 0.52 -22.96
CA ASN A 284 14.01 1.71 -22.55
C ASN A 284 13.41 3.00 -23.14
N ASP A 285 13.11 3.01 -24.45
CA ASP A 285 12.51 4.17 -25.12
C ASP A 285 11.17 4.58 -24.51
N THR A 286 10.34 3.60 -24.14
CA THR A 286 9.05 3.86 -23.48
C THR A 286 9.26 4.65 -22.18
N VAL A 287 10.23 4.23 -21.37
CA VAL A 287 10.53 4.88 -20.10
C VAL A 287 11.14 6.26 -20.32
N CYS A 288 12.03 6.43 -21.31
CA CYS A 288 12.60 7.73 -21.66
C CYS A 288 11.53 8.71 -22.13
N ASP A 289 10.59 8.27 -22.97
CA ASP A 289 9.45 9.09 -23.40
C ASP A 289 8.58 9.51 -22.22
N ILE A 290 8.29 8.60 -21.27
CA ILE A 290 7.56 8.92 -20.04
C ILE A 290 8.30 9.99 -19.23
N CYS A 291 9.62 9.82 -19.01
CA CYS A 291 10.43 10.76 -18.25
C CYS A 291 10.46 12.15 -18.90
N LYS A 292 10.57 12.20 -20.24
CA LYS A 292 10.55 13.45 -21.02
C LYS A 292 9.19 14.14 -20.98
N CYS A 293 8.10 13.38 -21.07
CA CYS A 293 6.75 13.95 -21.04
C CYS A 293 6.34 14.40 -19.62
N LEU A 294 6.91 13.80 -18.58
CA LEU A 294 6.51 14.02 -17.18
C LEU A 294 7.70 14.41 -16.29
N PRO A 295 8.30 15.59 -16.50
CA PRO A 295 9.48 16.02 -15.75
C PRO A 295 9.21 16.23 -14.24
N ASN A 296 7.94 16.36 -13.85
CA ASN A 296 7.51 16.57 -12.47
C ASN A 296 7.06 15.29 -11.74
N LEU A 297 7.37 14.11 -12.31
CA LEU A 297 6.98 12.83 -11.75
C LEU A 297 7.57 12.65 -10.33
N LYS A 298 6.72 12.20 -9.41
CA LYS A 298 7.05 11.96 -7.99
C LYS A 298 7.13 10.47 -7.66
N GLU A 299 6.45 9.62 -8.40
CA GLU A 299 6.46 8.17 -8.20
C GLU A 299 6.53 7.44 -9.53
N LEU A 300 7.52 6.55 -9.65
CA LEU A 300 7.67 5.63 -10.77
C LEU A 300 7.88 4.21 -10.24
N ILE A 301 7.03 3.28 -10.68
CA ILE A 301 7.14 1.86 -10.34
C ILE A 301 7.30 1.06 -11.63
N LEU A 302 8.47 0.45 -11.78
CA LEU A 302 8.88 -0.46 -12.85
C LEU A 302 9.40 -1.74 -12.17
N CYS A 303 8.49 -2.67 -11.87
CA CYS A 303 8.88 -3.97 -11.33
C CYS A 303 8.94 -5.00 -12.47
N ASP A 304 9.85 -5.97 -12.37
CA ASP A 304 9.95 -7.08 -13.32
C ASP A 304 10.06 -6.61 -14.80
N SER A 305 10.67 -5.45 -15.03
CA SER A 305 10.75 -4.82 -16.35
C SER A 305 12.08 -5.13 -17.04
N GLU A 306 12.01 -5.39 -18.35
CA GLU A 306 13.18 -5.72 -19.19
C GLU A 306 13.88 -4.46 -19.72
N ILE A 307 14.32 -3.60 -18.81
CA ILE A 307 14.99 -2.33 -19.11
C ILE A 307 16.46 -2.35 -18.67
N ASP A 308 17.24 -1.40 -19.18
CA ASP A 308 18.66 -1.24 -18.87
C ASP A 308 19.07 0.24 -18.78
N TRP A 309 19.45 0.86 -19.89
CA TRP A 309 20.03 2.20 -19.92
C TRP A 309 19.07 3.35 -19.63
N CYS A 310 17.74 3.17 -19.73
CA CYS A 310 16.77 4.25 -19.50
C CYS A 310 16.74 4.77 -18.05
N ILE A 311 17.38 4.06 -17.11
CA ILE A 311 17.52 4.54 -15.74
C ILE A 311 18.33 5.84 -15.66
N ILE A 312 19.13 6.15 -16.68
CA ILE A 312 19.85 7.42 -16.81
C ILE A 312 18.83 8.58 -16.84
N GLU A 313 17.77 8.47 -17.63
CA GLU A 313 16.69 9.45 -17.68
C GLU A 313 15.84 9.47 -16.40
N ILE A 314 15.55 8.30 -15.81
CA ILE A 314 14.85 8.25 -14.51
C ILE A 314 15.64 9.04 -13.47
N PHE A 315 16.97 8.90 -13.48
CA PHE A 315 17.85 9.54 -12.51
C PHE A 315 18.01 11.06 -12.74
N GLN A 316 17.38 11.62 -13.77
CA GLN A 316 17.29 13.07 -13.98
C GLN A 316 16.02 13.68 -13.38
N LEU A 317 15.03 12.88 -12.98
CA LEU A 317 13.75 13.34 -12.43
C LEU A 317 13.88 13.91 -11.01
N GLN A 318 14.15 15.22 -10.89
CA GLN A 318 14.48 15.89 -9.61
C GLN A 318 13.37 15.84 -8.54
N ASN A 319 12.12 15.62 -8.96
CA ASN A 319 10.97 15.60 -8.07
C ASN A 319 10.60 14.19 -7.58
N LEU A 320 11.38 13.17 -7.95
CA LEU A 320 11.09 11.79 -7.61
C LEU A 320 11.19 11.58 -6.08
N VAL A 321 10.10 11.08 -5.50
CA VAL A 321 9.95 10.75 -4.08
C VAL A 321 9.96 9.24 -3.87
N LYS A 322 9.43 8.48 -4.84
CA LYS A 322 9.40 7.03 -4.79
C LYS A 322 9.85 6.43 -6.12
N LEU A 323 10.85 5.56 -6.03
CA LEU A 323 11.34 4.78 -7.16
C LEU A 323 11.34 3.29 -6.80
N ASN A 324 10.75 2.48 -7.66
CA ASN A 324 10.83 1.03 -7.56
C ASN A 324 11.33 0.44 -8.87
N LEU A 325 12.52 -0.16 -8.82
CA LEU A 325 13.19 -0.90 -9.89
C LEU A 325 13.43 -2.37 -9.49
N SER A 326 12.63 -2.88 -8.55
CA SER A 326 12.77 -4.25 -8.03
C SER A 326 12.62 -5.27 -9.16
N SER A 327 13.50 -6.28 -9.17
CA SER A 327 13.51 -7.36 -10.16
C SER A 327 13.70 -6.92 -11.61
N CYS A 328 14.24 -5.72 -11.86
CA CYS A 328 14.68 -5.31 -13.19
C CYS A 328 16.07 -5.92 -13.51
N PHE A 329 16.13 -7.24 -13.68
CA PHE A 329 17.37 -8.02 -13.77
C PHE A 329 18.27 -7.67 -14.97
N LYS A 330 17.73 -7.00 -16.00
CA LYS A 330 18.48 -6.60 -17.19
C LYS A 330 19.28 -5.32 -17.01
N ILE A 331 19.03 -4.53 -15.96
CA ILE A 331 19.82 -3.34 -15.67
C ILE A 331 21.25 -3.76 -15.33
N THR A 332 22.19 -3.27 -16.13
CA THR A 332 23.61 -3.56 -16.03
C THR A 332 24.27 -2.65 -14.99
N TYR A 333 25.42 -3.11 -14.51
CA TYR A 333 26.32 -2.32 -13.67
C TYR A 333 26.68 -0.97 -14.33
N LEU A 334 26.99 -0.98 -15.63
CA LEU A 334 27.35 0.23 -16.38
C LEU A 334 26.22 1.26 -16.40
N SER A 335 24.97 0.83 -16.56
CA SER A 335 23.83 1.76 -16.52
C SER A 335 23.66 2.40 -15.15
N TYR A 336 23.90 1.68 -14.05
CA TYR A 336 23.91 2.30 -12.70
C TYR A 336 25.05 3.31 -12.57
N VAL A 337 26.26 2.98 -13.00
CA VAL A 337 27.40 3.90 -12.99
C VAL A 337 27.07 5.18 -13.75
N MET A 338 26.54 5.07 -14.96
CA MET A 338 26.16 6.23 -15.78
C MET A 338 25.03 7.04 -15.16
N ALA A 339 23.99 6.38 -14.62
CA ALA A 339 22.87 7.07 -13.99
C ALA A 339 23.29 7.83 -12.72
N ILE A 340 24.21 7.25 -11.94
CA ILE A 340 24.71 7.84 -10.69
C ILE A 340 25.76 8.93 -10.97
N SER A 341 26.54 8.85 -12.05
CA SER A 341 27.50 9.91 -12.38
C SER A 341 26.82 11.25 -12.69
N ILE A 342 25.63 11.22 -13.30
CA ILE A 342 24.83 12.42 -13.60
C ILE A 342 23.83 12.80 -12.50
N LEU A 343 23.74 12.00 -11.45
CA LEU A 343 22.73 12.13 -10.41
C LEU A 343 22.90 13.42 -9.61
N LYS A 344 21.88 14.27 -9.61
CA LYS A 344 21.75 15.40 -8.68
C LYS A 344 21.04 14.96 -7.39
N SER A 345 21.05 15.79 -6.34
CA SER A 345 20.36 15.44 -5.08
C SER A 345 18.86 15.24 -5.30
N PHE A 346 18.32 14.08 -4.88
CA PHE A 346 16.88 13.82 -4.92
C PHE A 346 16.18 14.03 -3.59
N LYS A 347 14.85 14.17 -3.72
CA LYS A 347 13.88 14.11 -2.63
C LYS A 347 13.35 12.68 -2.41
N LEU A 348 14.14 11.66 -2.77
CA LEU A 348 13.75 10.26 -2.60
C LEU A 348 13.50 9.94 -1.13
N LYS A 349 12.34 9.36 -0.86
CA LYS A 349 11.91 8.85 0.44
C LYS A 349 11.72 7.34 0.43
N TYR A 350 11.43 6.76 -0.75
CA TYR A 350 11.16 5.34 -0.91
C TYR A 350 11.97 4.81 -2.09
N LEU A 351 12.87 3.87 -1.83
CA LEU A 351 13.73 3.26 -2.83
C LEU A 351 13.67 1.75 -2.72
N TYR A 352 13.32 1.09 -3.83
CA TYR A 352 13.24 -0.37 -3.92
C TYR A 352 14.09 -0.83 -5.11
N LEU A 353 15.15 -1.58 -4.81
CA LEU A 353 16.18 -2.06 -5.74
C LEU A 353 16.42 -3.57 -5.55
N GLU A 354 15.39 -4.32 -5.14
CA GLU A 354 15.52 -5.77 -4.92
C GLU A 354 16.07 -6.47 -6.17
N PHE A 355 17.08 -7.32 -5.97
CA PHE A 355 17.91 -7.99 -6.99
C PHE A 355 18.61 -7.08 -8.02
N ALA A 356 18.85 -5.81 -7.70
CA ALA A 356 19.61 -4.92 -8.57
C ALA A 356 21.10 -5.31 -8.66
N LYS A 357 21.67 -5.19 -9.86
CA LYS A 357 23.10 -5.39 -10.14
C LYS A 357 23.92 -4.12 -9.86
N ILE A 358 23.80 -3.60 -8.65
CA ILE A 358 24.50 -2.39 -8.19
C ILE A 358 25.66 -2.77 -7.26
N SER A 359 26.81 -2.10 -7.39
CA SER A 359 27.95 -2.31 -6.49
C SER A 359 27.79 -1.56 -5.16
N ASP A 360 28.57 -1.95 -4.15
CA ASP A 360 28.64 -1.22 -2.87
C ASP A 360 29.00 0.26 -3.07
N GLN A 361 29.99 0.56 -3.91
CA GLN A 361 30.41 1.94 -4.20
C GLN A 361 29.28 2.77 -4.84
N ASN A 362 28.59 2.21 -5.84
CA ASN A 362 27.49 2.90 -6.50
C ASN A 362 26.28 3.07 -5.57
N LEU A 363 25.98 2.06 -4.76
CA LEU A 363 24.90 2.14 -3.79
C LEU A 363 25.22 3.19 -2.72
N PHE A 364 26.46 3.25 -2.24
CA PHE A 364 26.93 4.31 -1.35
C PHE A 364 26.71 5.70 -1.97
N GLU A 365 27.15 5.91 -3.22
CA GLU A 365 27.01 7.18 -3.91
C GLU A 365 25.55 7.62 -4.11
N LEU A 366 24.66 6.66 -4.39
CA LEU A 366 23.23 6.89 -4.49
C LEU A 366 22.65 7.31 -3.13
N LEU A 367 22.89 6.52 -2.08
CA LEU A 367 22.29 6.74 -0.76
C LEU A 367 22.81 8.00 -0.08
N GLN A 368 24.09 8.36 -0.23
CA GLN A 368 24.64 9.59 0.35
C GLN A 368 23.99 10.85 -0.24
N ARG A 369 23.57 10.82 -1.51
CA ARG A 369 22.85 11.93 -2.17
C ARG A 369 21.37 11.98 -1.79
N ASN A 370 20.87 10.97 -1.06
CA ASN A 370 19.47 10.81 -0.67
C ASN A 370 19.30 10.52 0.84
N PRO A 371 19.76 11.42 1.74
CA PRO A 371 19.70 11.19 3.19
C PRO A 371 18.27 11.14 3.77
N ASN A 372 17.26 11.58 2.99
CA ASN A 372 15.86 11.62 3.41
C ASN A 372 15.10 10.30 3.17
N ILE A 373 15.78 9.23 2.74
CA ILE A 373 15.16 7.92 2.54
C ILE A 373 14.57 7.40 3.87
N CYS A 374 13.27 7.11 3.83
CA CYS A 374 12.49 6.57 4.94
C CYS A 374 12.23 5.06 4.77
N CYS A 375 12.29 4.55 3.54
CA CYS A 375 12.10 3.13 3.23
C CYS A 375 13.10 2.68 2.17
N LEU A 376 13.91 1.68 2.50
CA LEU A 376 14.91 1.08 1.61
C LEU A 376 14.68 -0.43 1.53
N ASN A 377 14.55 -0.95 0.31
CA ASN A 377 14.62 -2.39 0.03
C ASN A 377 15.76 -2.64 -0.96
N ILE A 378 16.77 -3.39 -0.51
CA ILE A 378 17.93 -3.82 -1.31
C ILE A 378 18.13 -5.34 -1.20
N SER A 379 17.03 -6.07 -1.02
CA SER A 379 17.04 -7.53 -0.88
C SER A 379 17.68 -8.20 -2.10
N GLY A 380 18.43 -9.27 -1.87
CA GLY A 380 19.10 -10.05 -2.90
C GLY A 380 20.30 -9.36 -3.56
N ILE A 381 20.66 -8.14 -3.14
CA ILE A 381 21.91 -7.49 -3.54
C ILE A 381 23.03 -8.00 -2.63
N ARG A 382 24.20 -8.29 -3.22
CA ARG A 382 25.41 -8.65 -2.46
C ARG A 382 26.06 -7.40 -1.88
N VAL A 383 25.52 -6.91 -0.76
CA VAL A 383 26.04 -5.73 -0.04
C VAL A 383 26.94 -6.13 1.14
N SER A 384 28.05 -5.41 1.32
CA SER A 384 28.99 -5.65 2.43
C SER A 384 28.53 -5.06 3.76
N ASN A 385 29.24 -5.45 4.83
CA ASN A 385 29.10 -4.83 6.16
C ASN A 385 29.41 -3.32 6.14
N GLU A 386 30.29 -2.86 5.24
CA GLU A 386 30.62 -1.43 5.07
C GLU A 386 29.43 -0.65 4.52
N THR A 387 28.76 -1.19 3.50
CA THR A 387 27.51 -0.61 2.98
C THR A 387 26.43 -0.51 4.04
N LEU A 388 26.29 -1.54 4.89
CA LEU A 388 25.33 -1.49 6.00
C LEU A 388 25.69 -0.41 7.02
N ASN A 389 26.96 -0.29 7.40
CA ASN A 389 27.43 0.78 8.29
C ASN A 389 27.11 2.16 7.69
N MET A 390 27.36 2.34 6.39
CA MET A 390 27.05 3.57 5.67
C MET A 390 25.55 3.91 5.66
N ILE A 391 24.69 2.92 5.46
CA ILE A 391 23.23 3.07 5.61
C ILE A 391 22.90 3.59 7.01
N CYS A 392 23.50 2.99 8.05
CA CYS A 392 23.27 3.38 9.45
C CYS A 392 23.77 4.80 9.75
N GLN A 393 24.87 5.22 9.12
CA GLN A 393 25.46 6.54 9.30
C GLN A 393 24.68 7.64 8.58
N LYS A 394 24.23 7.41 7.35
CA LYS A 394 23.66 8.47 6.49
C LYS A 394 22.14 8.52 6.48
N LEU A 395 21.46 7.38 6.61
CA LEU A 395 19.99 7.29 6.48
C LEU A 395 19.30 7.30 7.85
N THR A 396 19.56 8.32 8.66
CA THR A 396 19.08 8.37 10.05
C THR A 396 17.56 8.50 10.19
N LEU A 397 16.85 8.87 9.11
CA LEU A 397 15.39 8.96 9.04
C LEU A 397 14.70 7.64 8.63
N LEU A 398 15.47 6.55 8.46
CA LEU A 398 14.94 5.29 7.97
C LEU A 398 13.92 4.67 8.94
N GLN A 399 12.75 4.33 8.41
CA GLN A 399 11.65 3.68 9.13
C GLN A 399 11.43 2.24 8.68
N CYS A 400 11.85 1.89 7.46
CA CYS A 400 11.75 0.54 6.93
C CYS A 400 13.05 0.17 6.21
N LEU A 401 13.70 -0.89 6.68
CA LEU A 401 14.90 -1.46 6.08
C LEU A 401 14.64 -2.94 5.76
N ILE A 402 14.77 -3.30 4.48
CA ILE A 402 14.58 -4.66 4.00
C ILE A 402 15.89 -5.11 3.33
N LEU A 403 16.56 -6.07 3.96
CA LEU A 403 17.85 -6.63 3.61
C LEU A 403 17.74 -8.14 3.43
N GLU A 404 16.70 -8.63 2.76
CA GLU A 404 16.48 -10.07 2.65
C GLU A 404 17.53 -10.69 1.72
N SER A 405 18.12 -11.81 2.12
CA SER A 405 19.12 -12.54 1.34
C SER A 405 20.34 -11.70 0.92
N CYS A 406 20.72 -10.71 1.74
CA CYS A 406 21.95 -9.92 1.59
C CYS A 406 23.15 -10.68 2.19
N THR A 407 23.52 -11.79 1.55
CA THR A 407 24.36 -12.86 2.10
C THR A 407 25.76 -12.50 2.62
N ALA A 408 26.28 -11.31 2.30
CA ALA A 408 27.56 -10.82 2.81
C ALA A 408 27.45 -10.02 4.13
N ILE A 409 26.24 -9.75 4.62
CA ILE A 409 26.01 -9.11 5.91
C ILE A 409 26.16 -10.13 7.04
N SER A 410 26.94 -9.75 8.05
CA SER A 410 27.23 -10.56 9.24
C SER A 410 26.99 -9.77 10.53
N ASP A 411 27.24 -10.40 11.69
CA ASP A 411 27.20 -9.74 13.00
C ASP A 411 28.05 -8.46 13.06
N SER A 412 29.21 -8.41 12.39
CA SER A 412 30.05 -7.22 12.32
C SER A 412 29.36 -6.05 11.61
N GLY A 413 28.56 -6.32 10.56
CA GLY A 413 27.75 -5.29 9.89
C GLY A 413 26.63 -4.79 10.78
N LEU A 414 25.96 -5.67 11.52
CA LEU A 414 24.89 -5.28 12.45
C LEU A 414 25.42 -4.42 13.61
N THR A 415 26.55 -4.82 14.18
CA THR A 415 27.15 -4.20 15.38
C THR A 415 28.03 -3.00 15.05
N GLY A 416 28.39 -2.79 13.79
CA GLY A 416 29.37 -1.79 13.38
C GLY A 416 30.81 -2.15 13.74
N GLU A 417 31.07 -3.33 14.33
CA GLU A 417 32.39 -3.85 14.69
C GLU A 417 33.14 -4.35 13.42
N LEU A 418 33.48 -3.41 12.53
CA LEU A 418 34.19 -3.66 11.29
C LEU A 418 35.69 -3.84 11.54
N LYS A 419 36.31 -4.82 10.88
CA LYS A 419 37.77 -5.01 10.85
C LYS A 419 38.31 -4.43 9.54
N ASN A 420 39.40 -3.66 9.59
CA ASN A 420 40.09 -3.11 8.41
C ASN A 420 39.19 -2.24 7.51
N TYR A 421 38.48 -1.27 8.09
CA TYR A 421 37.68 -0.31 7.32
C TYR A 421 38.55 0.87 6.84
N SER A 422 38.13 1.54 5.76
CA SER A 422 38.81 2.76 5.27
C SER A 422 38.59 3.95 6.21
N ASP A 423 39.55 4.89 6.29
CA ASP A 423 39.50 6.06 7.19
C ASP A 423 38.23 6.93 7.05
N SER A 424 37.48 6.78 5.96
CA SER A 424 36.23 7.51 5.69
C SER A 424 34.98 6.92 6.36
N ILE A 425 35.05 5.71 6.92
CA ILE A 425 33.92 5.00 7.52
C ILE A 425 34.02 5.06 9.04
N THR A 426 33.08 5.73 9.70
CA THR A 426 32.97 5.66 11.17
C THR A 426 32.15 4.42 11.56
N PRO A 427 32.68 3.50 12.40
CA PRO A 427 31.94 2.36 12.95
C PRO A 427 30.55 2.76 13.48
N THR A 428 29.48 2.43 12.74
CA THR A 428 28.10 2.82 13.08
C THR A 428 27.22 1.58 13.14
N PRO A 429 26.68 1.22 14.32
CA PRO A 429 25.82 0.06 14.49
C PRO A 429 24.42 0.30 13.87
N LEU A 430 23.72 -0.79 13.59
CA LEU A 430 22.32 -0.77 13.14
C LEU A 430 21.39 -0.02 14.10
N SER A 431 21.67 -0.09 15.40
CA SER A 431 20.93 0.62 16.46
C SER A 431 20.95 2.14 16.32
N ASN A 432 21.80 2.71 15.46
CA ASN A 432 21.79 4.13 15.14
C ASN A 432 20.50 4.57 14.39
N LEU A 433 19.78 3.63 13.77
CA LEU A 433 18.51 3.89 13.06
C LEU A 433 17.34 4.04 14.05
N LYS A 434 17.30 5.16 14.78
CA LYS A 434 16.39 5.39 15.92
C LYS A 434 14.89 5.33 15.57
N TYR A 435 14.53 5.58 14.31
CA TYR A 435 13.13 5.62 13.85
C TYR A 435 12.68 4.34 13.14
N LEU A 436 13.48 3.27 13.19
CA LEU A 436 13.21 2.03 12.47
C LEU A 436 11.96 1.33 13.04
N LYS A 437 10.95 1.14 12.19
CA LYS A 437 9.66 0.49 12.50
C LYS A 437 9.54 -0.90 11.89
N LYS A 438 10.22 -1.14 10.76
CA LYS A 438 10.27 -2.43 10.07
C LYS A 438 11.71 -2.77 9.73
N LEU A 439 12.13 -3.96 10.14
CA LEU A 439 13.41 -4.55 9.76
C LEU A 439 13.16 -5.95 9.21
N SER A 440 13.68 -6.24 8.02
CA SER A 440 13.75 -7.60 7.48
C SER A 440 15.20 -7.99 7.25
N LEU A 441 15.62 -9.06 7.91
CA LEU A 441 16.93 -9.71 7.73
C LEU A 441 16.76 -11.15 7.24
N ARG A 442 15.59 -11.49 6.66
CA ARG A 442 15.30 -12.86 6.21
C ARG A 442 16.42 -13.41 5.31
N GLY A 443 16.81 -14.67 5.47
CA GLY A 443 17.77 -15.32 4.58
C GLY A 443 19.24 -14.88 4.73
N ASN A 444 19.57 -14.08 5.75
CA ASN A 444 20.97 -13.75 6.06
C ASN A 444 21.59 -14.81 6.96
N TYR A 445 22.42 -15.68 6.39
CA TYR A 445 22.95 -16.85 7.09
C TYR A 445 24.15 -16.56 8.00
N LEU A 446 24.86 -15.43 7.83
CA LEU A 446 26.00 -15.03 8.66
C LEU A 446 25.60 -14.26 9.94
N ILE A 447 24.31 -14.05 10.16
CA ILE A 447 23.78 -13.35 11.34
C ILE A 447 23.46 -14.38 12.42
N THR A 448 23.94 -14.13 13.64
CA THR A 448 23.74 -15.00 14.81
C THR A 448 22.90 -14.34 15.90
N ASN A 449 22.47 -15.14 16.89
CA ASN A 449 21.78 -14.63 18.08
C ASN A 449 22.56 -13.50 18.75
N ARG A 450 23.89 -13.63 18.82
CA ARG A 450 24.76 -12.64 19.48
C ARG A 450 24.72 -11.29 18.75
N GLY A 451 24.85 -11.28 17.43
CA GLY A 451 24.75 -10.06 16.63
C GLY A 451 23.39 -9.40 16.75
N CYS A 452 22.31 -10.19 16.65
CA CYS A 452 20.95 -9.69 16.83
C CYS A 452 20.73 -9.05 18.19
N LEU A 453 21.13 -9.70 19.30
CA LEU A 453 20.95 -9.16 20.65
C LEU A 453 21.76 -7.88 20.90
N LYS A 454 22.94 -7.77 20.30
CA LYS A 454 23.77 -6.56 20.37
C LYS A 454 23.18 -5.39 19.58
N ALA A 455 22.70 -5.65 18.36
CA ALA A 455 22.39 -4.60 17.40
C ALA A 455 20.89 -4.24 17.29
N ILE A 456 19.99 -5.20 17.50
CA ILE A 456 18.54 -5.00 17.33
C ILE A 456 17.94 -4.49 18.62
N ARG A 457 18.04 -3.16 18.80
CA ARG A 457 17.46 -2.45 19.94
C ARG A 457 16.85 -1.14 19.47
N PHE A 458 15.58 -1.21 19.12
CA PHE A 458 14.84 -0.13 18.50
C PHE A 458 13.57 0.15 19.29
N PRO A 459 13.39 1.39 19.78
CA PRO A 459 12.21 1.75 20.57
C PRO A 459 10.92 1.69 19.74
N GLU A 460 11.01 1.97 18.44
CA GLU A 460 9.87 2.08 17.52
C GLU A 460 9.64 0.83 16.65
N LEU A 461 10.45 -0.23 16.81
CA LEU A 461 10.38 -1.40 15.94
C LEU A 461 9.10 -2.19 16.21
N LYS A 462 8.34 -2.42 15.14
CA LYS A 462 7.01 -3.05 15.15
C LYS A 462 7.01 -4.39 14.44
N ILE A 463 7.82 -4.49 13.39
CA ILE A 463 7.88 -5.63 12.49
C ILE A 463 9.32 -6.08 12.35
N LEU A 464 9.60 -7.32 12.71
CA LEU A 464 10.91 -7.94 12.56
C LEU A 464 10.76 -9.30 11.86
N PHE A 465 11.45 -9.46 10.74
CA PHE A 465 11.55 -10.73 10.00
C PHE A 465 12.97 -11.27 10.06
N LEU A 466 13.12 -12.45 10.65
CA LEU A 466 14.42 -13.14 10.82
C LEU A 466 14.42 -14.54 10.19
N LYS A 467 13.38 -14.89 9.43
CA LYS A 467 13.20 -16.24 8.88
C LYS A 467 14.38 -16.65 7.99
N ASP A 468 14.70 -17.94 7.95
CA ASP A 468 15.74 -18.48 7.09
C ASP A 468 17.16 -17.93 7.40
N CYS A 469 17.39 -17.34 8.59
CA CYS A 469 18.71 -17.01 9.11
C CYS A 469 19.32 -18.24 9.83
N HIS A 470 20.09 -19.05 9.11
CA HIS A 470 20.64 -20.31 9.64
C HIS A 470 21.57 -20.16 10.86
N GLY A 471 22.18 -18.99 11.05
CA GLY A 471 22.98 -18.69 12.24
C GLY A 471 22.15 -18.41 13.51
N LEU A 472 20.82 -18.37 13.41
CA LEU A 472 19.93 -18.17 14.55
C LEU A 472 19.51 -19.50 15.16
N ILE A 473 19.74 -19.63 16.47
CA ILE A 473 19.23 -20.73 17.29
C ILE A 473 17.99 -20.21 18.02
N LEU A 474 16.82 -20.64 17.59
CA LEU A 474 15.55 -20.07 18.03
C LEU A 474 15.08 -20.67 19.35
N MET A 475 15.71 -20.23 20.43
CA MET A 475 15.31 -20.52 21.80
C MET A 475 14.38 -19.44 22.34
N MET A 476 13.49 -19.79 23.27
CA MET A 476 12.56 -18.82 23.88
C MET A 476 13.29 -17.66 24.56
N ASP A 477 14.44 -17.91 25.19
CA ASP A 477 15.23 -16.88 25.88
C ASP A 477 15.73 -15.79 24.91
N PHE A 478 16.21 -16.19 23.72
CA PHE A 478 16.61 -15.26 22.67
C PHE A 478 15.44 -14.38 22.22
N LEU A 479 14.26 -14.97 22.03
CA LEU A 479 13.06 -14.26 21.62
C LEU A 479 12.56 -13.30 22.70
N MET A 480 12.60 -13.72 23.96
CA MET A 480 12.23 -12.87 25.09
C MET A 480 13.18 -11.69 25.23
N GLU A 481 14.49 -11.92 25.15
CA GLU A 481 15.50 -10.86 25.23
C GLU A 481 15.36 -9.85 24.09
N LEU A 482 15.12 -10.32 22.85
CA LEU A 482 14.82 -9.45 21.72
C LEU A 482 13.57 -8.60 21.96
N ARG A 483 12.52 -9.18 22.54
CA ARG A 483 11.28 -8.47 22.83
C ARG A 483 11.46 -7.42 23.93
N ILE A 484 12.23 -7.73 24.98
CA ILE A 484 12.60 -6.77 26.04
C ILE A 484 13.34 -5.57 25.44
N ARG A 485 14.23 -5.82 24.47
CA ARG A 485 15.01 -4.77 23.78
C ARG A 485 14.19 -3.94 22.79
N ASN A 486 13.04 -4.43 22.35
CA ASN A 486 12.20 -3.82 21.32
C ASN A 486 10.73 -3.79 21.81
N PRO A 487 10.37 -2.85 22.71
CA PRO A 487 9.09 -2.89 23.42
C PRO A 487 7.86 -2.75 22.52
N CYS A 488 7.98 -2.10 21.36
CA CYS A 488 6.90 -1.95 20.37
C CYS A 488 6.73 -3.15 19.43
N LEU A 489 7.58 -4.18 19.56
CA LEU A 489 7.61 -5.32 18.66
C LEU A 489 6.38 -6.21 18.87
N HIS A 490 5.53 -6.27 17.86
CA HIS A 490 4.29 -7.06 17.91
C HIS A 490 4.13 -8.01 16.73
N THR A 491 4.66 -7.66 15.56
CA THR A 491 4.76 -8.60 14.43
C THR A 491 6.16 -9.19 14.45
N PHE A 492 6.25 -10.37 15.02
CA PHE A 492 7.40 -11.24 14.89
C PHE A 492 6.92 -12.43 14.08
N GLU A 493 7.37 -12.57 12.82
CA GLU A 493 7.10 -13.83 12.12
C GLU A 493 7.84 -14.93 12.88
N LYS A 494 7.05 -15.71 13.64
CA LYS A 494 7.47 -16.94 14.29
C LYS A 494 8.11 -17.83 13.22
N ILE A 495 9.43 -17.97 13.32
CA ILE A 495 10.17 -19.05 12.69
C ILE A 495 9.89 -20.31 13.51
N VAL A 496 8.68 -20.80 13.39
CA VAL A 496 8.36 -22.17 13.73
C VAL A 496 7.64 -22.66 12.50
N ASN A 497 8.15 -23.74 11.90
CA ASN A 497 7.45 -24.50 10.87
C ASN A 497 5.97 -24.59 11.22
N GLU A 498 5.11 -24.62 10.19
CA GLU A 498 3.66 -24.73 10.35
C GLU A 498 3.19 -25.98 11.12
N GLU A 499 4.09 -26.81 11.66
CA GLU A 499 3.79 -28.03 12.42
C GLU A 499 3.41 -27.80 13.89
N ASN A 500 3.64 -26.63 14.49
CA ASN A 500 3.37 -26.42 15.93
C ASN A 500 2.22 -25.43 16.26
N LYS A 501 1.23 -25.29 15.36
CA LYS A 501 -0.02 -24.52 15.64
C LYS A 501 -0.94 -25.15 16.70
N LEU A 502 -0.54 -26.23 17.37
CA LEU A 502 -1.40 -26.96 18.33
C LEU A 502 -1.06 -26.79 19.82
N LYS A 503 -0.05 -26.02 20.20
CA LYS A 503 0.22 -25.79 21.63
C LYS A 503 0.45 -24.31 21.93
N TYR A 504 -0.13 -23.86 23.04
CA TYR A 504 -0.02 -22.53 23.66
C TYR A 504 -1.03 -21.48 23.19
N LYS A 505 -2.28 -21.66 23.68
CA LYS A 505 -3.18 -20.57 24.09
C LYS A 505 -2.72 -20.08 25.47
N PHE A 506 -2.49 -18.78 25.63
CA PHE A 506 -2.80 -18.01 26.83
C PHE A 506 -3.17 -16.59 26.43
#